data_AF-A0A3D5KHU8-F1
#
_entry.id   AF-A0A3D5KHU8-F1
#
_cell.length_a   1.000
_cell.length_b   1.000
_cell.length_c   1.000
_cell.angle_alpha   90.00
_cell.angle_beta   90.00
_cell.angle_gamma   90.00
#
_symmetry.space_group_name_H-M   'P 1'
#
loop_
_entity.id
_entity.type
_entity.pdbx_description
1 polymer ?
#
loop_
_entity_poly.entity_id
_entity_poly.type
_entity_poly.pdbx_seq_one_letter_code
_entity_poly.pdbx_strand_id
1 'polypeptide(L)'
;GYIYGLQQQLTDLDIQITYCDVENEDVKIFVKNFYIEELEEYFLGIIDKYHKWAYLWEQWVDLRNLSIRSLNFPFDSYRKGQRELAVSVYQTIREEKSIFVQAPTGIGKTISTIFPTVKAMGEGHISKIFYLTAKTITRQVAEEAINKMRDCHLSFKSITLTAKDKICRKRP
;
A
#
# COMPACT_ATOMS: atom_id res chain seq x y z
N GLY A 1 25.38 -12.03 -3.76
CA GLY A 1 26.01 -13.20 -4.40
C GLY A 1 26.16 -12.95 -5.89
N TYR A 2 25.23 -13.45 -6.70
CA TYR A 2 25.29 -13.45 -8.17
C TYR A 2 25.78 -12.14 -8.82
N ILE A 3 25.09 -11.01 -8.57
CA ILE A 3 25.42 -9.70 -9.19
C ILE A 3 26.87 -9.30 -8.93
N TYR A 4 27.34 -9.45 -7.67
CA TYR A 4 28.70 -9.11 -7.30
C TYR A 4 29.72 -10.06 -7.95
N GLY A 5 29.44 -11.36 -7.93
CA GLY A 5 30.31 -12.37 -8.53
C GLY A 5 30.52 -12.17 -10.04
N LEU A 6 29.46 -11.81 -10.77
CA LEU A 6 29.58 -11.43 -12.19
C LEU A 6 30.43 -10.17 -12.40
N GLN A 7 30.20 -9.12 -11.61
CA GLN A 7 30.94 -7.86 -11.74
C GLN A 7 32.44 -8.03 -11.49
N GLN A 8 32.80 -8.95 -10.58
CA GLN A 8 34.19 -9.24 -10.22
C GLN A 8 34.78 -10.42 -11.01
N GLN A 9 34.03 -11.00 -11.96
CA GLN A 9 34.46 -12.14 -12.78
C GLN A 9 34.95 -13.34 -11.94
N LEU A 10 34.26 -13.61 -10.83
CA LEU A 10 34.58 -14.75 -9.95
C LEU A 10 34.02 -16.05 -10.53
N THR A 11 34.63 -17.18 -10.17
CA THR A 11 34.10 -18.53 -10.45
C THR A 11 33.19 -19.01 -9.34
N ASP A 12 33.51 -18.63 -8.10
CA ASP A 12 32.79 -18.98 -6.89
C ASP A 12 32.99 -17.88 -5.83
N LEU A 13 32.14 -17.90 -4.79
CA LEU A 13 32.32 -17.05 -3.61
C LEU A 13 31.69 -17.68 -2.37
N ASP A 14 32.24 -17.30 -1.21
CA ASP A 14 31.63 -17.59 0.07
C ASP A 14 30.58 -16.52 0.41
N ILE A 15 29.36 -16.98 0.72
CA ILE A 15 28.28 -16.13 1.23
C ILE A 15 28.09 -16.43 2.71
N GLN A 16 28.16 -15.38 3.53
CA GLN A 16 27.97 -15.45 4.96
C GLN A 16 26.63 -14.83 5.38
N ILE A 17 25.88 -15.53 6.22
CA ILE A 17 24.76 -14.97 6.99
C ILE A 17 25.18 -14.93 8.46
N THR A 18 25.13 -13.75 9.05
CA THR A 18 25.45 -13.52 10.47
C THR A 18 24.20 -13.05 11.20
N TYR A 19 23.73 -13.83 12.17
CA TYR A 19 22.68 -13.43 13.10
C TYR A 19 23.34 -12.89 14.36
N CYS A 20 22.91 -11.70 14.80
CA CYS A 20 23.36 -11.07 16.03
C CYS A 20 22.15 -10.93 16.96
N ASP A 21 22.26 -11.46 18.17
CA ASP A 21 21.30 -11.21 19.24
C ASP A 21 21.52 -9.80 19.80
N VAL A 22 20.48 -8.97 19.79
CA VAL A 22 20.58 -7.55 20.17
C VAL A 22 20.70 -7.37 21.69
N GLU A 23 20.27 -8.34 22.49
CA GLU A 23 20.30 -8.26 23.95
C GLU A 23 21.64 -8.74 24.51
N ASN A 24 22.18 -9.84 23.98
CA ASN A 24 23.37 -10.49 24.53
C ASN A 24 24.60 -10.42 23.61
N GLU A 25 24.49 -9.80 22.43
CA GLU A 25 25.54 -9.70 21.41
C GLU A 25 26.06 -11.06 20.90
N ASP A 26 25.32 -12.14 21.15
CA ASP A 26 25.66 -13.47 20.67
C ASP A 26 25.57 -13.54 19.14
N VAL A 27 26.60 -14.11 18.52
CA VAL A 27 26.71 -14.17 17.06
C VAL A 27 26.64 -15.60 16.55
N LYS A 28 25.71 -15.85 15.62
CA LYS A 28 25.63 -17.11 14.89
C LYS A 28 25.97 -16.89 13.42
N ILE A 29 27.03 -17.55 12.95
CA ILE A 29 27.57 -17.39 11.60
C ILE A 29 27.30 -18.65 10.78
N PHE A 30 26.81 -18.47 9.56
CA PHE A 30 26.68 -19.51 8.55
C PHE A 30 27.43 -19.07 7.30
N VAL A 31 28.45 -19.81 6.90
CA VAL A 31 29.19 -19.58 5.66
C VAL A 31 28.93 -20.74 4.71
N LYS A 32 28.65 -20.43 3.45
CA LYS A 32 28.53 -21.44 2.40
C LYS A 32 29.15 -20.92 1.10
N ASN A 33 29.98 -21.74 0.48
CA ASN A 33 30.52 -21.51 -0.85
C ASN A 33 29.44 -21.77 -1.91
N PHE A 34 29.42 -20.94 -2.95
CA PHE A 34 28.54 -21.10 -4.10
C PHE A 34 29.30 -20.78 -5.38
N TYR A 35 29.08 -21.60 -6.42
CA TYR A 35 29.54 -21.29 -7.76
C TYR A 35 28.63 -20.24 -8.41
N ILE A 36 29.18 -19.46 -9.35
CA ILE A 36 28.39 -18.44 -10.04
C ILE A 36 27.23 -19.04 -10.82
N GLU A 37 27.41 -20.20 -11.43
CA GLU A 37 26.36 -20.89 -12.20
C GLU A 37 25.16 -21.27 -11.31
N GLU A 38 25.42 -21.74 -10.08
CA GLU A 38 24.36 -22.07 -9.11
C GLU A 38 23.60 -20.80 -8.66
N LEU A 39 24.34 -19.70 -8.44
CA LEU A 39 23.75 -18.42 -8.07
C LEU A 39 22.95 -17.81 -9.21
N GLU A 40 23.36 -18.02 -10.46
CA GLU A 40 22.66 -17.60 -11.66
C GLU A 40 21.31 -18.30 -11.78
N GLU A 41 21.29 -19.63 -11.73
CA GLU A 41 20.05 -20.41 -11.82
C GLU A 41 19.05 -19.97 -10.74
N TYR A 42 19.54 -19.84 -9.50
CA TYR A 42 18.72 -19.38 -8.38
C TYR A 42 18.20 -17.95 -8.58
N PHE A 43 19.07 -17.02 -8.97
CA PHE A 43 18.72 -15.61 -9.17
C PHE A 43 17.71 -15.44 -10.30
N LEU A 44 17.98 -16.04 -11.47
CA LEU A 44 17.06 -16.00 -12.61
C LEU A 44 15.71 -16.64 -12.27
N GLY A 45 15.71 -17.72 -11.49
CA GLY A 45 14.49 -18.33 -10.97
C GLY A 45 13.67 -17.42 -10.05
N ILE A 46 14.31 -16.53 -9.27
CA ILE A 46 13.60 -15.48 -8.51
C ILE A 46 13.07 -14.41 -9.45
N ILE A 47 13.87 -13.96 -10.40
CA ILE A 47 13.49 -12.90 -11.35
C ILE A 47 12.28 -13.33 -12.19
N ASP A 48 12.21 -14.57 -12.67
CA ASP A 48 11.04 -15.06 -13.42
C ASP A 48 9.74 -15.01 -12.60
N LYS A 49 9.81 -15.41 -11.32
CA LYS A 49 8.67 -15.34 -10.40
C LYS A 49 8.27 -13.89 -10.12
N TYR A 50 9.25 -13.02 -9.91
CA TYR A 50 9.03 -11.60 -9.67
C TYR A 50 8.43 -10.90 -10.89
N HIS A 51 8.91 -11.21 -12.10
CA HIS A 51 8.44 -10.62 -13.35
C HIS A 51 6.94 -10.80 -13.53
N LYS A 52 6.42 -12.02 -13.29
CA LYS A 52 4.97 -12.30 -13.34
C LYS A 52 4.18 -11.43 -12.37
N TRP A 53 4.68 -11.26 -11.15
CA TRP A 53 4.03 -10.39 -10.16
C TRP A 53 4.10 -8.91 -10.53
N ALA A 54 5.26 -8.45 -11.01
CA ALA A 54 5.48 -7.06 -11.42
C ALA A 54 4.56 -6.65 -12.56
N TYR A 55 4.39 -7.54 -13.56
CA TYR A 55 3.47 -7.34 -14.67
C TYR A 55 2.01 -7.20 -14.19
N LEU A 56 1.55 -8.10 -13.32
CA LEU A 56 0.20 -8.03 -12.75
C LEU A 56 0.00 -6.79 -11.88
N TRP A 57 1.05 -6.36 -11.18
CA TRP A 57 1.02 -5.15 -10.37
C TRP A 57 0.86 -3.90 -11.24
N GLU A 58 1.62 -3.78 -12.32
CA GLU A 58 1.53 -2.67 -13.28
C GLU A 58 0.13 -2.59 -13.89
N GLN A 59 -0.38 -3.70 -14.43
CA GLN A 59 -1.75 -3.76 -14.96
C GLN A 59 -2.81 -3.33 -13.94
N TRP A 60 -2.64 -3.74 -12.67
CA TRP A 60 -3.54 -3.34 -11.61
C TRP A 60 -3.46 -1.84 -11.29
N VAL A 61 -2.25 -1.27 -11.29
CA VAL A 61 -2.04 0.17 -11.09
C VAL A 61 -2.73 0.97 -12.19
N ASP A 62 -2.62 0.54 -13.44
CA ASP A 62 -3.27 1.19 -14.58
C ASP A 62 -4.80 1.13 -14.48
N LEU A 63 -5.36 -0.06 -14.25
CA LEU A 63 -6.80 -0.25 -14.05
C LEU A 63 -7.31 0.62 -12.89
N ARG A 64 -6.62 0.59 -11.75
CA ARG A 64 -6.95 1.40 -10.57
C ARG A 64 -6.93 2.88 -10.93
N ASN A 65 -5.86 3.39 -11.52
CA ASN A 65 -5.70 4.81 -11.83
C ASN A 65 -6.76 5.29 -12.83
N LEU A 66 -7.05 4.51 -13.88
CA LEU A 66 -8.12 4.79 -14.84
C LEU A 66 -9.48 4.89 -14.14
N SER A 67 -9.81 3.93 -13.26
CA SER A 67 -11.07 3.96 -12.50
C SER A 67 -11.15 5.14 -11.53
N ILE A 68 -10.03 5.56 -10.95
CA ILE A 68 -9.97 6.73 -10.05
C ILE A 68 -10.18 8.02 -10.86
N ARG A 69 -9.59 8.13 -12.05
CA ARG A 69 -9.72 9.34 -12.89
C ARG A 69 -11.17 9.57 -13.31
N SER A 70 -11.88 8.52 -13.71
CA SER A 70 -13.31 8.57 -14.06
C SER A 70 -14.25 8.63 -12.85
N LEU A 71 -13.76 8.36 -11.64
CA LEU A 71 -14.57 8.40 -10.42
C LEU A 71 -15.10 9.80 -10.12
N ASN A 72 -16.42 9.90 -10.01
CA ASN A 72 -17.15 11.06 -9.52
C ASN A 72 -17.38 10.98 -8.00
N PHE A 73 -17.76 12.10 -7.39
CA PHE A 73 -18.15 12.10 -5.99
C PHE A 73 -19.34 11.13 -5.78
N PRO A 74 -19.29 10.21 -4.80
CA PRO A 74 -20.24 9.10 -4.71
C PRO A 74 -21.60 9.46 -4.08
N PHE A 75 -21.98 10.74 -4.18
CA PHE A 75 -23.26 11.29 -3.74
C PHE A 75 -23.68 12.38 -4.74
N ASP A 76 -24.98 12.66 -4.81
CA ASP A 76 -25.55 13.61 -5.78
C ASP A 76 -24.92 15.01 -5.70
N SER A 77 -24.57 15.46 -4.49
CA SER A 77 -23.94 16.76 -4.27
C SER A 77 -23.11 16.81 -2.99
N TYR A 78 -22.19 17.77 -2.96
CA TYR A 78 -21.45 18.11 -1.74
C TYR A 78 -22.35 18.87 -0.76
N ARG A 79 -22.38 18.44 0.50
CA ARG A 79 -22.96 19.22 1.60
C ARG A 79 -22.07 20.42 1.95
N LYS A 80 -22.64 21.41 2.62
CA LYS A 80 -21.91 22.62 3.06
C LYS A 80 -20.62 22.24 3.82
N GLY A 81 -19.49 22.82 3.40
CA GLY A 81 -18.16 22.58 3.98
C GLY A 81 -17.45 21.31 3.50
N GLN A 82 -18.13 20.34 2.88
CA GLN A 82 -17.48 19.11 2.39
C GLN A 82 -16.52 19.39 1.23
N ARG A 83 -16.94 20.24 0.28
CA ARG A 83 -16.12 20.56 -0.89
C ARG A 83 -14.86 21.31 -0.50
N GLU A 84 -14.99 22.29 0.40
CA GLU A 84 -13.88 23.04 0.95
C GLU A 84 -12.86 22.10 1.62
N LEU A 85 -13.33 21.22 2.51
CA LEU A 85 -12.48 20.20 3.13
C LEU A 85 -11.80 19.30 2.09
N ALA A 86 -12.54 18.84 1.08
CA ALA A 86 -11.99 17.95 0.07
C ALA A 86 -10.89 18.61 -0.76
N VAL A 87 -11.08 19.88 -1.12
CA VAL A 87 -10.08 20.69 -1.83
C VAL A 87 -8.83 20.87 -0.96
N SER A 88 -9.00 21.26 0.32
CA SER A 88 -7.88 21.45 1.24
C SER A 88 -7.07 20.17 1.45
N VAL A 89 -7.73 19.01 1.57
CA VAL A 89 -7.06 17.70 1.68
C VAL A 89 -6.28 17.38 0.41
N TYR A 90 -6.90 17.52 -0.77
CA TYR A 90 -6.22 17.26 -2.04
C TYR A 90 -4.98 18.14 -2.23
N GLN A 91 -5.11 19.44 -1.97
CA GLN A 91 -4.01 20.40 -2.08
C GLN A 91 -2.88 20.06 -1.11
N THR A 92 -3.21 19.72 0.13
CA THR A 92 -2.23 19.32 1.14
C THR A 92 -1.42 18.10 0.70
N ILE A 93 -2.09 17.09 0.13
CA ILE A 93 -1.41 15.89 -0.40
C ILE A 93 -0.50 16.26 -1.57
N ARG A 94 -1.00 17.05 -2.53
CA ARG A 94 -0.23 17.48 -3.70
C ARG A 94 1.00 18.31 -3.32
N GLU A 95 0.90 19.09 -2.25
CA GLU A 95 2.00 19.91 -1.71
C GLU A 95 2.91 19.15 -0.74
N GLU A 96 2.64 17.86 -0.49
CA GLU A 96 3.39 17.02 0.45
C GLU A 96 3.45 17.59 1.89
N LYS A 97 2.36 18.24 2.31
CA LYS A 97 2.23 18.88 3.63
C LYS A 97 1.36 18.07 4.57
N SER A 98 1.27 18.55 5.81
CA SER A 98 0.31 18.06 6.82
C SER A 98 -0.77 19.11 7.07
N ILE A 99 -2.00 18.65 7.36
CA ILE A 99 -3.13 19.52 7.72
C ILE A 99 -3.80 18.99 8.98
N PHE A 100 -4.20 19.91 9.86
CA PHE A 100 -5.07 19.64 10.99
C PHE A 100 -6.40 20.34 10.77
N VAL A 101 -7.50 19.58 10.83
CA VAL A 101 -8.83 20.08 10.48
C VAL A 101 -9.79 19.91 11.65
N GLN A 102 -10.42 21.00 12.05
CA GLN A 102 -11.63 20.98 12.86
C GLN A 102 -12.84 21.21 11.97
N ALA A 103 -13.74 20.23 11.91
CA ALA A 103 -15.00 20.34 11.19
C ALA A 103 -16.17 19.95 12.11
N PRO A 104 -17.40 20.45 11.92
CA PRO A 104 -18.55 20.03 12.70
C PRO A 104 -18.85 18.53 12.55
N THR A 105 -19.51 17.91 13.52
CA THR A 105 -20.03 16.53 13.37
C THR A 105 -21.12 16.47 12.30
N GLY A 106 -21.31 15.31 11.68
CA GLY A 106 -22.38 15.10 10.68
C GLY A 106 -22.13 15.67 9.28
N ILE A 107 -21.08 16.47 9.07
CA ILE A 107 -20.77 17.02 7.73
C ILE A 107 -20.22 15.99 6.75
N GLY A 108 -19.90 14.76 7.18
CA GLY A 108 -19.30 13.74 6.31
C GLY A 108 -17.78 13.85 6.14
N LYS A 109 -17.05 14.18 7.23
CA LYS A 109 -15.58 14.27 7.24
C LYS A 109 -14.89 13.07 6.59
N THR A 110 -15.39 11.86 6.84
CA THR A 110 -14.80 10.63 6.32
C THR A 110 -14.75 10.58 4.79
N ILE A 111 -15.87 10.84 4.10
CA ILE A 111 -15.85 10.85 2.63
C ILE A 111 -15.07 12.07 2.11
N SER A 112 -15.19 13.22 2.77
CA SER A 112 -14.48 14.44 2.40
C SER A 112 -12.96 14.37 2.57
N THR A 113 -12.42 13.38 3.30
CA THR A 113 -10.99 13.11 3.36
C THR A 113 -10.59 11.94 2.48
N ILE A 114 -11.36 10.85 2.44
CA ILE A 114 -11.02 9.65 1.67
C ILE A 114 -11.13 9.91 0.17
N PHE A 115 -12.24 10.50 -0.32
CA PHE A 115 -12.45 10.75 -1.75
C PHE A 115 -11.31 11.56 -2.39
N PRO A 116 -10.92 12.75 -1.89
CA PRO A 116 -9.82 13.50 -2.49
C PRO A 116 -8.47 12.78 -2.37
N THR A 117 -8.25 12.00 -1.31
CA THR A 117 -7.03 11.18 -1.16
C THR A 117 -6.97 10.09 -2.22
N VAL A 118 -8.10 9.43 -2.52
CA VAL A 118 -8.20 8.47 -3.62
C VAL A 118 -7.96 9.17 -4.96
N LYS A 119 -8.54 10.36 -5.21
CA LYS A 119 -8.26 11.12 -6.43
C LYS A 119 -6.76 11.45 -6.57
N ALA A 120 -6.10 11.90 -5.51
CA ALA A 120 -4.67 12.20 -5.52
C ALA A 120 -3.81 10.97 -5.85
N MET A 121 -4.23 9.75 -5.45
CA MET A 121 -3.57 8.51 -5.86
C MET A 121 -3.67 8.27 -7.38
N GLY A 122 -4.81 8.54 -8.01
CA GLY A 122 -4.99 8.37 -9.45
C GLY A 122 -4.19 9.37 -10.30
N GLU A 123 -3.82 10.50 -9.71
CA GLU A 123 -2.91 11.49 -10.30
C GLU A 123 -1.43 11.23 -9.97
N GLY A 124 -1.13 10.16 -9.22
CA GLY A 124 0.24 9.74 -8.94
C GLY A 124 0.93 10.49 -7.79
N HIS A 125 0.22 11.32 -7.02
CA HIS A 125 0.79 12.01 -5.86
C HIS A 125 1.12 11.08 -4.69
N ILE A 126 0.40 9.95 -4.58
CA ILE A 126 0.61 8.95 -3.54
C ILE A 126 0.38 7.54 -4.10
N SER A 127 0.98 6.54 -3.47
CA SER A 127 0.85 5.12 -3.88
C SER A 127 0.05 4.25 -2.90
N LYS A 128 -0.13 4.71 -1.65
CA LYS A 128 -0.81 3.98 -0.57
C LYS A 128 -1.52 4.93 0.39
N ILE A 129 -2.64 4.49 0.97
CA ILE A 129 -3.42 5.25 1.96
C ILE A 129 -3.51 4.44 3.25
N PHE A 130 -3.17 5.07 4.37
CA PHE A 130 -3.41 4.54 5.70
C PHE A 130 -4.50 5.37 6.38
N TYR A 131 -5.58 4.72 6.78
CA TYR A 131 -6.67 5.37 7.51
C TYR A 131 -6.69 4.85 8.95
N LEU A 132 -6.36 5.72 9.90
CA LEU A 132 -6.26 5.37 11.32
C LEU A 132 -7.48 5.90 12.08
N THR A 133 -8.05 5.06 12.95
CA THR A 133 -9.22 5.40 13.75
C THR A 133 -9.17 4.75 15.11
N ALA A 134 -9.54 5.50 16.15
CA ALA A 134 -9.57 5.00 17.54
C ALA A 134 -10.78 4.09 17.84
N LYS A 135 -11.89 4.24 17.10
CA LYS A 135 -13.14 3.49 17.35
C LYS A 135 -13.50 2.58 16.18
N THR A 136 -14.15 1.45 16.51
CA THR A 136 -14.66 0.49 15.52
C THR A 136 -15.76 1.08 14.64
N ILE A 137 -16.63 1.93 15.18
CA ILE A 137 -17.75 2.53 14.41
C ILE A 137 -17.20 3.41 13.28
N THR A 138 -16.21 4.24 13.57
CA THR A 138 -15.59 5.13 12.57
C THR A 138 -14.78 4.36 11.52
N ARG A 139 -14.40 3.10 11.79
CA ARG A 139 -13.85 2.17 10.80
C ARG A 139 -14.91 1.75 9.79
N GLN A 140 -16.11 1.38 10.25
CA GLN A 140 -17.22 1.00 9.37
C GLN A 140 -17.60 2.14 8.42
N VAL A 141 -17.63 3.38 8.91
CA VAL A 141 -17.90 4.56 8.06
C VAL A 141 -16.85 4.72 6.95
N ALA A 142 -15.59 4.39 7.22
CA ALA A 142 -14.53 4.42 6.19
C ALA A 142 -14.71 3.29 5.18
N GLU A 143 -15.06 2.08 5.63
CA GLU A 143 -15.36 0.93 4.76
C GLU A 143 -16.56 1.23 3.85
N GLU A 144 -17.64 1.79 4.40
CA GLU A 144 -18.82 2.23 3.66
C GLU A 144 -18.47 3.31 2.64
N ALA A 145 -17.61 4.27 2.97
CA ALA A 145 -17.15 5.28 2.02
C ALA A 145 -16.40 4.66 0.83
N ILE A 146 -15.52 3.68 1.07
CA ILE A 146 -14.84 2.93 0.02
C ILE A 146 -15.86 2.13 -0.82
N ASN A 147 -16.80 1.44 -0.18
CA ASN A 147 -17.82 0.65 -0.89
C ASN A 147 -18.71 1.52 -1.76
N LYS A 148 -19.14 2.69 -1.28
CA LYS A 148 -19.90 3.64 -2.10
C LYS A 148 -19.15 4.08 -3.35
N MET A 149 -17.83 4.28 -3.26
CA MET A 149 -17.02 4.58 -4.44
C MET A 149 -16.89 3.36 -5.37
N ARG A 150 -16.84 2.13 -4.83
CA ARG A 150 -16.88 0.89 -5.63
C ARG A 150 -18.18 0.74 -6.40
N ASP A 151 -19.31 1.11 -5.79
CA ASP A 151 -20.61 1.17 -6.46
C ASP A 151 -20.60 2.17 -7.64
N CYS A 152 -19.72 3.18 -7.55
CA CYS A 152 -19.40 4.11 -8.64
C CYS A 152 -18.21 3.66 -9.52
N HIS A 153 -17.99 2.35 -9.66
CA HIS A 153 -16.99 1.71 -10.52
C HIS A 153 -15.52 1.90 -10.11
N LEU A 154 -15.24 2.28 -8.85
CA LEU A 154 -13.87 2.34 -8.34
C LEU A 154 -13.25 0.93 -8.24
N SER A 155 -12.16 0.70 -8.98
CA SER A 155 -11.34 -0.52 -8.87
C SER A 155 -10.24 -0.34 -7.84
N PHE A 156 -10.55 -0.57 -6.55
CA PHE A 156 -9.64 -0.27 -5.44
C PHE A 156 -9.58 -1.40 -4.40
N LYS A 157 -8.36 -1.89 -4.15
CA LYS A 157 -8.07 -2.88 -3.09
C LYS A 157 -7.97 -2.15 -1.75
N SER A 158 -8.76 -2.56 -0.76
CA SER A 158 -8.69 -2.08 0.61
C SER A 158 -8.68 -3.26 1.59
N ILE A 159 -7.95 -3.13 2.69
CA ILE A 159 -7.86 -4.16 3.74
C ILE A 159 -8.10 -3.48 5.08
N THR A 160 -8.89 -4.12 5.93
CA THR A 160 -9.13 -3.67 7.30
C THR A 160 -8.40 -4.58 8.29
N LEU A 161 -7.48 -4.01 9.06
CA LEU A 161 -6.82 -4.72 10.14
C LEU A 161 -7.76 -4.82 11.36
N THR A 162 -7.92 -6.03 11.87
CA THR A 162 -8.77 -6.33 13.03
C THR A 162 -8.02 -7.27 13.97
N ALA A 163 -8.17 -7.07 15.28
CA ALA A 163 -7.61 -7.96 16.29
C ALA A 163 -8.13 -9.40 16.09
N LYS A 164 -7.25 -10.39 16.26
CA LYS A 164 -7.55 -11.82 16.05
C LYS A 164 -8.84 -12.25 16.72
N ASP A 165 -9.05 -11.84 17.98
CA ASP A 165 -10.20 -12.25 18.80
C ASP A 165 -11.54 -11.64 18.32
N LYS A 166 -11.49 -10.62 17.46
CA LYS A 166 -12.66 -9.98 16.84
C LYS A 166 -12.92 -10.50 15.42
N ILE A 167 -12.08 -11.39 14.89
CA ILE A 167 -12.28 -12.03 13.59
C ILE A 167 -13.19 -13.23 13.79
N CYS A 168 -14.46 -13.09 13.45
CA CYS A 168 -15.36 -14.24 13.37
C CYS A 168 -15.01 -15.05 12.10
N ARG A 169 -14.20 -16.09 12.25
CA ARG A 169 -13.99 -17.09 11.18
C ARG A 169 -15.30 -17.85 11.04
N LYS A 170 -16.07 -17.62 9.97
CA LYS A 170 -17.10 -18.59 9.59
C LYS A 170 -16.40 -19.94 9.45
N ARG A 171 -16.82 -20.94 10.24
CA ARG A 171 -16.37 -22.32 10.04
C ARG A 171 -16.81 -22.76 8.64
N PRO A 172 -15.99 -23.55 7.92
CA PRO A 172 -16.39 -24.15 6.65
C PRO A 172 -17.60 -25.06 6.83
#